data_AF-A0A919YX09-F1
#
_entry.id   AF-A0A919YX09-F1
#
_cell.length_a   1.000
_cell.length_b   1.000
_cell.length_c   1.000
_cell.angle_alpha   90.00
_cell.angle_beta   90.00
_cell.angle_gamma   90.00
#
_symmetry.space_group_name_H-M   'P 1'
#
loop_
_entity.id
_entity.type
_entity.pdbx_description
1 polymer ?
#
loop_
_entity_poly.entity_id
_entity_poly.type
_entity_poly.pdbx_seq_one_letter_code
_entity_poly.pdbx_strand_id
1 'polypeptide(L)'
;MISMNLKRLRKTYRYTQEEVADKIGVSRQAVAKWENGETVPDINNCVALAELYGVVLDDLVNYSEDKEPLGIQPKGKHIFGFVKVGERGQIVIPKKARDIFSISTGDRLLVLGDEAQGIAIVRSEGFLQFAQDLFNAQEIEEEDE
;
A
#
# COMPACT_ATOMS: atom_id res chain seq x y z
N MET A 1 11.72 9.07 -15.54
CA MET A 1 11.08 8.86 -14.22
C MET A 1 10.21 7.61 -14.24
N ILE A 2 9.12 7.56 -15.03
CA ILE A 2 8.26 6.37 -15.11
C ILE A 2 8.99 5.09 -15.59
N SER A 3 9.89 5.19 -16.57
CA SER A 3 10.64 4.03 -17.13
C SER A 3 11.41 3.23 -16.07
N MET A 4 12.07 3.90 -15.13
CA MET A 4 12.76 3.26 -13.99
C MET A 4 11.78 2.61 -13.01
N ASN A 5 10.64 3.26 -12.76
CA ASN A 5 9.59 2.72 -11.89
C ASN A 5 9.01 1.42 -12.47
N LEU A 6 8.72 1.39 -13.77
CA LEU A 6 8.23 0.18 -14.47
C LEU A 6 9.22 -0.98 -14.36
N LYS A 7 10.49 -0.73 -14.69
CA LYS A 7 11.54 -1.74 -14.64
C LYS A 7 11.75 -2.27 -13.23
N ARG A 8 11.64 -1.41 -12.23
CA ARG A 8 11.78 -1.78 -10.82
C ARG A 8 10.60 -2.63 -10.36
N LEU A 9 9.36 -2.18 -10.58
CA LEU A 9 8.16 -2.95 -10.21
C LEU A 9 8.18 -4.32 -10.87
N ARG A 10 8.50 -4.40 -12.16
CA ARG A 10 8.64 -5.68 -12.84
C ARG A 10 9.63 -6.62 -12.13
N LYS A 11 10.81 -6.11 -11.73
CA LYS A 11 11.82 -6.89 -11.01
C LYS A 11 11.37 -7.30 -9.61
N THR A 12 10.72 -6.39 -8.87
CA THR A 12 10.18 -6.67 -7.52
C THR A 12 9.17 -7.81 -7.56
N TYR A 13 8.29 -7.80 -8.56
CA TYR A 13 7.28 -8.85 -8.77
C TYR A 13 7.80 -10.06 -9.57
N ARG A 14 9.10 -10.07 -9.91
CA ARG A 14 9.81 -11.14 -10.63
C ARG A 14 9.22 -11.51 -11.99
N TYR A 15 8.59 -10.56 -12.67
CA TYR A 15 8.10 -10.76 -14.03
C TYR A 15 9.19 -10.49 -15.08
N THR A 16 9.09 -11.19 -16.20
CA THR A 16 9.79 -10.88 -17.44
C THR A 16 9.04 -9.80 -18.22
N GLN A 17 9.70 -9.17 -19.19
CA GLN A 17 9.02 -8.20 -20.07
C GLN A 17 7.89 -8.85 -20.87
N GLU A 18 8.04 -10.14 -21.22
CA GLU A 18 7.00 -10.92 -21.92
C GLU A 18 5.77 -11.07 -21.04
N GLU A 19 5.94 -11.56 -19.80
CA GLU A 19 4.83 -11.79 -18.88
C GLU A 19 4.06 -10.50 -18.55
N VAL A 20 4.75 -9.36 -18.44
CA VAL A 20 4.08 -8.07 -18.24
C VAL A 20 3.25 -7.72 -19.47
N ALA A 21 3.80 -7.91 -20.67
CA ALA A 21 3.12 -7.61 -21.92
C ALA A 21 1.87 -8.47 -22.10
N ASP A 22 1.98 -9.77 -21.83
CA ASP A 22 0.87 -10.72 -21.88
C ASP A 22 -0.24 -10.33 -20.89
N LYS A 23 0.12 -9.95 -19.66
CA LYS A 23 -0.84 -9.59 -18.61
C LYS A 23 -1.62 -8.31 -18.90
N ILE A 24 -1.03 -7.35 -19.60
CA ILE A 24 -1.67 -6.06 -19.92
C ILE A 24 -2.13 -5.95 -21.38
N GLY A 25 -1.95 -7.00 -22.18
CA GLY A 25 -2.44 -7.08 -23.56
C GLY A 25 -1.66 -6.23 -24.57
N VAL A 26 -0.34 -6.13 -24.42
CA VAL A 26 0.53 -5.38 -25.35
C VAL A 26 1.69 -6.22 -25.86
N SER A 27 2.45 -5.71 -26.84
CA SER A 27 3.63 -6.41 -27.31
C SER A 27 4.79 -6.27 -26.31
N ARG A 28 5.61 -7.33 -26.17
CA ARG A 28 6.86 -7.29 -25.40
C ARG A 28 7.77 -6.12 -25.81
N GLN A 29 7.78 -5.78 -27.09
CA GLN A 29 8.54 -4.64 -27.62
C GLN A 29 8.06 -3.30 -27.04
N ALA A 30 6.77 -3.12 -26.81
CA ALA A 30 6.23 -1.91 -26.18
C ALA A 30 6.76 -1.78 -24.74
N VAL A 31 6.67 -2.85 -23.95
CA VAL A 31 7.19 -2.89 -22.57
C VAL A 31 8.69 -2.58 -22.54
N ALA A 32 9.47 -3.17 -23.46
CA ALA A 32 10.91 -2.91 -23.56
C ALA A 32 11.21 -1.42 -23.85
N LYS A 33 10.49 -0.80 -24.79
CA LYS A 33 10.64 0.62 -25.11
C LYS A 33 10.28 1.52 -23.93
N TRP A 34 9.23 1.17 -23.17
CA TRP A 34 8.85 1.91 -21.96
C TRP A 34 9.92 1.82 -20.88
N GLU A 35 10.45 0.63 -20.60
CA GLU A 35 11.51 0.43 -19.59
C GLU A 35 12.84 1.11 -19.97
N ASN A 36 13.13 1.23 -21.26
CA ASN A 36 14.30 1.93 -21.78
C ASN A 36 14.11 3.46 -21.85
N GLY A 37 12.88 3.96 -21.68
CA GLY A 37 12.55 5.38 -21.79
C GLY A 37 12.49 5.89 -23.23
N GLU A 38 12.41 5.00 -24.22
CA GLU A 38 12.27 5.36 -25.64
C GLU A 38 10.86 5.87 -25.96
N THR A 39 9.85 5.34 -25.26
CA THR A 39 8.45 5.78 -25.36
C THR A 39 7.80 5.77 -23.98
N VAL A 40 6.63 6.40 -23.86
CA VAL A 40 5.85 6.43 -22.61
C VAL A 40 4.54 5.67 -22.86
N PRO A 41 4.09 4.81 -21.91
CA PRO A 41 2.78 4.19 -22.00
C PRO A 41 1.67 5.24 -22.00
N ASP A 42 0.61 5.02 -22.77
CA ASP A 42 -0.59 5.84 -22.68
C ASP A 42 -1.33 5.64 -21.36
N ILE A 43 -2.39 6.43 -21.14
CA ILE A 43 -3.15 6.40 -19.88
C ILE A 43 -3.78 5.04 -19.58
N ASN A 44 -4.25 4.31 -20.61
CA ASN A 44 -4.89 3.01 -20.41
C ASN A 44 -3.85 1.96 -19.97
N ASN A 45 -2.69 1.97 -20.62
CA ASN A 45 -1.56 1.13 -20.26
C ASN A 45 -1.02 1.47 -18.87
N CYS A 46 -0.98 2.76 -18.50
CA CYS A 46 -0.61 3.17 -17.15
C CYS A 46 -1.57 2.62 -16.09
N VAL A 47 -2.89 2.66 -16.35
CA VAL A 47 -3.90 2.08 -15.44
C VAL A 47 -3.73 0.57 -15.33
N ALA A 48 -3.59 -0.15 -16.46
CA ALA A 48 -3.38 -1.59 -16.46
C ALA A 48 -2.11 -2.01 -15.71
N LEU A 49 -1.02 -1.25 -15.86
CA LEU A 49 0.22 -1.46 -15.11
C LEU A 49 0.03 -1.21 -13.60
N ALA A 50 -0.68 -0.14 -13.23
CA ALA A 50 -0.96 0.15 -11.82
C ALA A 50 -1.80 -0.96 -11.17
N GLU A 51 -2.79 -1.49 -11.88
CA GLU A 51 -3.61 -2.62 -11.45
C GLU A 51 -2.79 -3.91 -11.36
N LEU A 52 -1.97 -4.22 -12.37
CA LEU A 52 -1.09 -5.38 -12.40
C LEU A 52 -0.17 -5.43 -11.17
N TYR A 53 0.45 -4.31 -10.83
CA TYR A 53 1.36 -4.23 -9.68
C TYR A 53 0.63 -3.95 -8.36
N GLY A 54 -0.67 -3.64 -8.39
CA GLY A 54 -1.42 -3.27 -7.20
C GLY A 54 -0.87 -2.02 -6.52
N VAL A 55 -0.51 -1.00 -7.29
CA VAL A 55 0.05 0.28 -6.82
C VAL A 55 -0.86 1.44 -7.23
N VAL A 56 -0.67 2.62 -6.62
CA VAL A 56 -1.38 3.83 -7.06
C VAL A 56 -0.76 4.35 -8.35
N LEU A 57 -1.58 4.82 -9.29
CA LEU A 57 -1.11 5.38 -10.57
C LEU A 57 -0.14 6.54 -10.37
N ASP A 58 -0.39 7.41 -9.38
CA ASP A 58 0.53 8.51 -9.06
C ASP A 58 1.91 7.99 -8.64
N ASP A 59 1.96 6.95 -7.80
CA ASP A 59 3.22 6.33 -7.38
C ASP A 59 3.93 5.62 -8.55
N LEU A 60 3.18 5.02 -9.48
CA LEU A 60 3.73 4.44 -10.70
C LEU A 60 4.48 5.49 -11.53
N VAL A 61 3.88 6.68 -11.70
CA VAL A 61 4.35 7.73 -12.61
C VAL A 61 5.39 8.64 -11.96
N ASN A 62 5.14 9.08 -10.72
CA ASN A 62 5.82 10.19 -10.06
C ASN A 62 6.76 9.77 -8.91
N TYR A 63 6.86 8.49 -8.58
CA TYR A 63 7.78 8.06 -7.51
C TYR A 63 9.24 8.44 -7.81
N SER A 64 9.94 8.89 -6.76
CA SER A 64 11.38 9.16 -6.73
C SER A 64 11.98 8.68 -5.40
N GLU A 65 13.14 8.01 -5.43
CA GLU A 65 13.82 7.49 -4.24
C GLU A 65 14.19 8.58 -3.22
N ASP A 66 14.47 9.80 -3.69
CA ASP A 66 14.79 10.94 -2.84
C ASP A 66 13.63 11.38 -1.93
N LYS A 67 12.39 11.11 -2.34
CA LYS A 67 11.18 11.49 -1.60
C LYS A 67 10.62 10.37 -0.73
N GLU A 68 10.74 9.13 -1.19
CA GLU A 68 10.17 7.95 -0.52
C GLU A 68 11.19 6.80 -0.48
N PRO A 69 12.06 6.71 0.54
CA PRO A 69 13.17 5.76 0.56
C PRO A 69 12.74 4.29 0.74
N LEU A 70 11.45 4.03 0.99
CA LEU A 70 10.93 2.70 1.31
C LEU A 70 10.20 2.03 0.13
N GLY A 71 10.32 2.59 -1.09
CA GLY A 71 9.78 1.99 -2.30
C GLY A 71 8.35 2.44 -2.64
N ILE A 72 7.85 1.99 -3.80
CA ILE A 72 6.44 2.16 -4.18
C ILE A 72 5.59 1.28 -3.28
N GLN A 73 4.55 1.88 -2.73
CA GLN A 73 3.71 1.25 -1.72
C GLN A 73 2.53 0.55 -2.39
N PRO A 74 2.11 -0.64 -1.90
CA PRO A 74 0.91 -1.29 -2.39
C PRO A 74 -0.33 -0.40 -2.17
N LYS A 75 -1.34 -0.56 -3.03
CA LYS A 75 -2.61 0.17 -2.96
C LYS A 75 -3.24 0.01 -1.56
N GLY A 76 -3.56 1.14 -0.94
CA GLY A 76 -4.16 1.19 0.40
C GLY A 76 -3.20 0.88 1.56
N LYS A 77 -1.92 0.63 1.29
CA LYS A 77 -0.88 0.49 2.31
C LYS A 77 -0.02 1.76 2.31
N HIS A 78 0.25 2.26 3.51
CA HIS A 78 0.94 3.54 3.69
C HIS A 78 2.06 3.45 4.72
N ILE A 79 3.22 4.00 4.37
CA ILE A 79 4.36 4.25 5.22
C ILE A 79 4.45 5.76 5.40
N PHE A 80 4.32 6.22 6.64
CA PHE A 80 4.35 7.64 6.97
C PHE A 80 5.74 8.12 7.41
N GLY A 81 6.77 7.30 7.18
CA GLY A 81 8.15 7.53 7.59
C GLY A 81 8.39 7.17 9.06
N PHE A 82 9.60 7.48 9.53
CA PHE A 82 9.98 7.29 10.93
C PHE A 82 9.46 8.42 11.80
N VAL A 83 8.85 8.09 12.94
CA VAL A 83 8.46 9.04 13.98
C VAL A 83 9.34 8.84 15.21
N LYS A 84 9.68 9.95 15.89
CA LYS A 84 10.45 9.91 17.14
C LYS A 84 9.50 9.89 18.33
N VAL A 85 9.88 9.13 19.36
CA VAL A 85 9.22 9.16 20.66
C VAL A 85 9.75 10.37 21.43
N GLY A 86 8.84 11.20 21.94
CA GLY A 86 9.20 12.36 22.77
C GLY A 86 9.51 11.96 24.22
N GLU A 87 9.93 12.93 25.03
CA GLU A 87 10.41 12.72 26.41
C GLU A 87 9.42 12.03 27.35
N ARG A 88 8.11 12.11 27.04
CA ARG A 88 7.04 11.49 27.83
C ARG A 88 6.47 10.21 27.20
N GLY A 89 7.21 9.57 26.29
CA GLY A 89 6.70 8.42 25.54
C GLY A 89 5.70 8.77 24.44
N GLN A 90 5.50 10.07 24.16
CA GLN A 90 4.52 10.52 23.17
C GLN A 90 4.96 10.21 21.74
N ILE A 91 4.04 9.70 20.93
CA ILE A 91 4.23 9.50 19.49
C ILE A 91 3.32 10.47 18.75
N VAL A 92 3.89 11.27 17.85
CA VAL A 92 3.11 12.17 17.01
C VAL A 92 2.63 11.40 15.78
N ILE A 93 1.32 11.24 15.63
CA ILE A 93 0.73 10.69 14.40
C ILE A 93 0.90 11.72 13.27
N PRO A 94 1.60 11.39 12.17
CA PRO A 94 1.83 12.32 11.07
C PRO A 94 0.53 12.86 10.48
N LYS A 95 0.53 14.11 9.99
CA LYS A 95 -0.66 14.74 9.40
C LYS A 95 -1.28 13.87 8.29
N LYS A 96 -0.46 13.37 7.35
CA LYS A 96 -0.91 12.48 6.26
C LYS A 96 -1.64 11.23 6.79
N ALA A 97 -1.17 10.64 7.89
CA ALA A 97 -1.85 9.50 8.52
C ALA A 97 -3.18 9.92 9.14
N ARG A 98 -3.23 11.07 9.81
CA ARG A 98 -4.48 11.61 10.37
C ARG A 98 -5.53 11.88 9.29
N ASP A 99 -5.11 12.48 8.18
CA ASP A 99 -6.00 12.81 7.07
C ASP A 99 -6.57 11.52 6.42
N ILE A 100 -5.70 10.51 6.18
CA ILE A 100 -6.11 9.23 5.55
C ILE A 100 -7.01 8.40 6.48
N PHE A 101 -6.69 8.32 7.78
CA PHE A 101 -7.45 7.50 8.74
C PHE A 101 -8.50 8.30 9.51
N SER A 102 -8.76 9.54 9.10
CA SER A 102 -9.73 10.46 9.70
C SER A 102 -9.56 10.60 11.22
N ILE A 103 -8.31 10.66 11.70
CA ILE A 103 -7.98 10.75 13.13
C ILE A 103 -7.98 12.23 13.55
N SER A 104 -8.89 12.56 14.46
CA SER A 104 -9.12 13.92 14.95
C SER A 104 -8.87 14.04 16.46
N THR A 105 -8.73 15.29 16.93
CA THR A 105 -8.65 15.57 18.37
C THR A 105 -9.94 15.12 19.05
N GLY A 106 -9.81 14.35 20.12
CA GLY A 106 -10.94 13.76 20.85
C GLY A 106 -11.26 12.32 20.46
N ASP A 107 -10.69 11.81 19.36
CA ASP A 107 -10.86 10.41 18.96
C ASP A 107 -10.26 9.46 19.99
N ARG A 108 -10.96 8.35 20.23
CA ARG A 108 -10.48 7.26 21.08
C ARG A 108 -9.82 6.19 20.22
N LEU A 109 -8.51 6.04 20.41
CA LEU A 109 -7.70 4.99 19.78
C LEU A 109 -7.42 3.89 20.80
N LEU A 110 -7.54 2.64 20.36
CA LEU A 110 -7.11 1.46 21.10
C LEU A 110 -5.66 1.15 20.74
N VAL A 111 -4.84 0.95 21.76
CA VAL A 111 -3.44 0.56 21.62
C VAL A 111 -3.32 -0.91 22.03
N LEU A 112 -2.88 -1.75 21.11
CA LEU A 112 -2.65 -3.19 21.31
C LEU A 112 -1.16 -3.45 21.31
N GLY A 113 -0.71 -4.44 22.09
CA GLY A 113 0.69 -4.81 22.19
C GLY A 113 0.85 -6.33 22.14
N ASP A 114 1.84 -6.77 21.38
CA ASP A 114 2.35 -8.13 21.31
C ASP A 114 3.88 -8.06 21.45
N GLU A 115 4.46 -8.84 22.36
CA GLU A 115 5.90 -8.75 22.66
C GLU A 115 6.79 -9.16 21.47
N ALA A 116 6.29 -10.00 20.56
CA ALA A 116 7.01 -10.45 19.38
C ALA A 116 6.75 -9.57 18.14
N GLN A 117 5.56 -8.96 18.02
CA GLN A 117 5.13 -8.21 16.84
C GLN A 117 5.14 -6.68 17.00
N GLY A 118 5.14 -6.19 18.24
CA GLY A 118 5.16 -4.77 18.57
C GLY A 118 3.79 -4.19 18.92
N ILE A 119 3.56 -2.92 18.60
CA ILE A 119 2.36 -2.17 18.99
C ILE A 119 1.49 -1.88 17.76
N ALA A 120 0.19 -2.07 17.89
CA ALA A 120 -0.81 -1.66 16.90
C ALA A 120 -1.73 -0.58 17.48
N ILE A 121 -2.13 0.38 16.63
CA ILE A 121 -3.08 1.44 16.99
C ILE A 121 -4.28 1.32 16.06
N VAL A 122 -5.46 1.12 16.64
CA VAL A 122 -6.72 0.98 15.89
C VAL A 122 -7.78 1.92 16.43
N ARG A 123 -8.74 2.31 15.58
CA ARG A 123 -9.88 3.11 16.04
C ARG A 123 -10.84 2.24 16.84
N SER A 124 -11.32 2.77 17.97
CA SER A 124 -12.26 2.05 18.84
C SER A 124 -13.58 1.68 18.14
N GLU A 125 -14.10 2.55 17.27
CA GLU A 125 -15.35 2.32 16.53
C GLU A 125 -15.24 1.14 15.56
N GLY A 126 -14.13 1.04 14.82
CA GLY A 126 -13.91 -0.07 13.87
C GLY A 126 -13.64 -1.40 14.58
N PHE A 127 -13.04 -1.36 15.77
CA PHE A 127 -12.77 -2.57 16.56
C PHE A 127 -14.05 -3.22 17.10
N LEU A 128 -15.01 -2.43 17.59
CA LEU A 128 -16.26 -2.99 18.13
C LEU A 128 -17.06 -3.73 17.06
N GLN A 129 -17.12 -3.17 15.83
CA GLN A 129 -17.78 -3.84 14.71
C GLN A 129 -17.05 -5.14 14.35
N PHE A 130 -15.72 -5.08 14.19
CA PHE A 130 -14.93 -6.28 13.90
C PHE A 130 -15.06 -7.37 14.99
N ALA A 131 -15.03 -6.98 16.27
CA ALA A 131 -15.19 -7.91 17.38
C ALA A 131 -16.60 -8.53 17.38
N GLN A 132 -17.64 -7.73 17.16
CA GLN A 132 -19.01 -8.24 17.02
C GLN A 132 -19.13 -9.23 15.84
N ASP A 133 -18.56 -8.89 14.69
CA ASP A 133 -18.55 -9.78 13.52
C ASP A 133 -17.82 -11.09 13.82
N LEU A 134 -16.71 -11.05 14.57
CA LEU A 134 -15.96 -12.23 15.00
C LEU A 134 -16.76 -13.10 15.98
N PHE A 135 -17.41 -12.50 16.98
CA PHE A 135 -18.24 -13.22 17.94
C PHE A 135 -19.46 -13.88 17.27
N ASN A 136 -20.12 -13.16 16.36
CA ASN A 136 -21.24 -13.70 15.59
C ASN A 136 -20.82 -14.84 14.65
N ALA A 137 -19.59 -14.80 14.11
CA ALA A 137 -19.08 -15.88 13.27
C ALA A 137 -18.78 -17.16 14.07
N GLN A 138 -18.43 -17.05 15.35
CA GLN A 138 -18.24 -18.21 16.23
C GLN A 138 -19.57 -18.85 16.66
N GLU A 139 -20.65 -18.08 16.81
CA GLU A 139 -21.98 -18.62 17.11
C GLU A 139 -22.56 -19.46 15.96
N ILE A 140 -22.17 -19.19 14.70
CA ILE A 140 -22.61 -19.96 13.53
C ILE A 140 -21.91 -21.32 13.45
N GLU A 141 -20.66 -21.43 13.90
CA GLU A 141 -19.91 -22.72 13.90
C GLU A 141 -20.40 -23.68 15.00
N GLU A 142 -21.05 -23.19 16.06
CA GLU A 142 -21.59 -24.03 17.15
C GLU A 142 -23.03 -24.55 16.90
N GLU A 143 -23.77 -24.03 15.91
CA GLU A 143 -25.12 -24.50 15.57
C GLU A 143 -25.15 -25.63 14.52
N ASP A 144 -24.02 -25.92 13.86
CA ASP A 144 -23.88 -26.93 12.80
C ASP A 144 -23.22 -28.27 13.27
N GLU A 145 -22.97 -28.45 14.58
CA GLU A 145 -22.57 -29.74 15.22
C GLU A 145 -23.71 -30.39 16.03
#